data_AF-A0A6J4JSQ3-F1
#
_entry.id   AF-A0A6J4JSQ3-F1
#
_cell.length_a   1.000
_cell.length_b   1.000
_cell.length_c   1.000
_cell.angle_alpha   90.00
_cell.angle_beta   90.00
_cell.angle_gamma   90.00
#
_symmetry.space_group_name_H-M   'P 1'
#
loop_
_entity.id
_entity.type
_entity.pdbx_description
1 polymer ?
#
loop_
_entity_poly.entity_id
_entity_poly.type
_entity_poly.pdbx_seq_one_letter_code
_entity_poly.pdbx_strand_id
1 'polypeptide(L)'
;MITRTARTLCASMVLVAGASAAASLSVTAAAAAANEAPASRAGTRPASEVFARIASGAGITIYTDSTVTERAALPTAAVTPGNVESQIAEVVKTLPEGTTWAKLYLPAPPGNQPWKADDVAEYAFAQRRLFGPVGGIETGTVEILGQRVPQEKAHEVIAALNLKPVYLVTNPRLRTTAVGGNPGAVDSAQWARMSPAEQQQFARQRAAQLINADPALRKQMLQQMVTQQTPERMIMREMMQQMSPQQRQQFREELGWGATRERRSR
;
A
#
# COMPACT_ATOMS: atom_id res chain seq x y z
N MET A 1 5.82 -16.02 55.31
CA MET A 1 5.25 -17.39 55.41
C MET A 1 3.74 -17.28 55.32
N ILE A 2 3.18 -17.42 54.11
CA ILE A 2 1.73 -17.54 53.90
C ILE A 2 1.54 -18.70 52.93
N THR A 3 0.67 -19.61 53.34
CA THR A 3 0.52 -20.99 52.86
C THR A 3 -0.81 -21.13 52.14
N ARG A 4 -0.85 -22.05 51.17
CA ARG A 4 -2.06 -22.66 50.53
C ARG A 4 -2.72 -21.79 49.44
N THR A 5 -3.29 -22.30 48.36
CA THR A 5 -3.95 -23.61 48.15
C THR A 5 -4.06 -23.90 46.64
N ALA A 6 -3.79 -25.14 46.24
CA ALA A 6 -4.03 -25.67 44.90
C ALA A 6 -5.50 -26.08 44.69
N ARG A 7 -6.06 -25.88 43.48
CA ARG A 7 -7.22 -26.59 42.92
C ARG A 7 -7.07 -26.66 41.40
N THR A 8 -6.74 -27.81 40.83
CA THR A 8 -7.60 -28.93 40.38
C THR A 8 -8.20 -28.71 38.99
N LEU A 9 -7.77 -29.60 38.09
CA LEU A 9 -8.19 -29.85 36.70
C LEU A 9 -9.70 -30.01 36.50
N CYS A 10 -10.19 -29.53 35.38
CA CYS A 10 -11.30 -30.15 34.64
C CYS A 10 -10.89 -30.29 33.17
N ALA A 11 -10.48 -31.51 32.82
CA ALA A 11 -10.38 -31.95 31.43
C ALA A 11 -11.78 -32.27 30.92
N SER A 12 -12.12 -31.81 29.72
CA SER A 12 -13.29 -32.28 28.99
C SER A 12 -12.87 -32.54 27.55
N MET A 13 -12.49 -33.79 27.30
CA MET A 13 -12.37 -34.38 25.97
C MET A 13 -13.78 -34.56 25.41
N VAL A 14 -14.05 -33.96 24.25
CA VAL A 14 -15.19 -34.33 23.41
C VAL A 14 -14.65 -34.90 22.11
N LEU A 15 -14.81 -36.20 21.96
CA LEU A 15 -14.49 -37.00 20.78
C LEU A 15 -15.76 -37.07 19.92
N VAL A 16 -15.77 -36.45 18.74
CA VAL A 16 -16.84 -36.64 17.75
C VAL A 16 -16.22 -37.30 16.53
N ALA A 17 -16.47 -38.60 16.40
CA ALA A 17 -16.26 -39.36 15.18
C ALA A 17 -17.49 -39.16 14.29
N GLY A 18 -17.33 -38.42 13.20
CA GLY A 18 -18.32 -38.27 12.13
C GLY A 18 -17.81 -38.89 10.85
N ALA A 19 -18.09 -40.18 10.65
CA ALA A 19 -17.96 -40.83 9.35
C ALA A 19 -19.18 -40.46 8.49
N SER A 20 -18.98 -39.95 7.28
CA SER A 20 -20.06 -39.80 6.30
C SER A 20 -19.54 -39.95 4.88
N ALA A 21 -19.90 -41.12 4.32
CA ALA A 21 -20.26 -41.46 2.96
C ALA A 21 -19.59 -40.72 1.78
N ALA A 22 -18.83 -41.51 1.01
CA ALA A 22 -18.51 -41.25 -0.38
C ALA A 22 -19.79 -41.30 -1.24
N ALA A 23 -20.06 -40.23 -1.98
CA ALA A 23 -20.98 -40.22 -3.10
C ALA A 23 -20.18 -40.12 -4.40
N SER A 24 -20.17 -41.22 -5.14
CA SER A 24 -19.61 -41.30 -6.50
C SER A 24 -20.55 -40.60 -7.46
N LEU A 25 -20.16 -39.43 -7.98
CA LEU A 25 -20.84 -38.76 -9.08
C LEU A 25 -20.21 -39.20 -10.40
N SER A 26 -20.99 -39.95 -11.18
CA SER A 26 -20.71 -40.29 -12.56
C SER A 26 -20.74 -39.02 -13.42
N VAL A 27 -19.60 -38.62 -13.97
CA VAL A 27 -19.51 -37.53 -14.95
C VAL A 27 -19.74 -38.13 -16.34
N THR A 28 -20.86 -37.76 -16.96
CA THR A 28 -21.14 -37.96 -18.38
C THR A 28 -20.20 -37.11 -19.22
N ALA A 29 -19.46 -37.77 -20.11
CA ALA A 29 -18.64 -37.13 -21.13
C ALA A 29 -19.52 -36.44 -22.17
N ALA A 30 -19.60 -35.11 -22.12
CA ALA A 30 -20.10 -34.28 -23.20
C ALA A 30 -18.90 -33.80 -24.04
N ALA A 31 -18.89 -34.20 -25.32
CA ALA A 31 -17.93 -33.76 -26.30
C ALA A 31 -18.00 -32.24 -26.48
N ALA A 32 -16.99 -31.54 -25.93
CA ALA A 32 -16.78 -30.12 -26.18
C ALA A 32 -15.80 -29.98 -27.35
N ALA A 33 -16.26 -29.26 -28.38
CA ALA A 33 -15.49 -28.85 -29.53
C ALA A 33 -14.14 -28.27 -29.12
N ALA A 34 -13.09 -28.69 -29.84
CA ALA A 34 -11.73 -28.19 -29.73
C ALA A 34 -11.70 -26.70 -30.13
N ASN A 35 -12.01 -25.85 -29.16
CA ASN A 35 -11.51 -24.49 -29.11
C ASN A 35 -10.09 -24.64 -28.58
N GLU A 36 -9.09 -24.59 -29.46
CA GLU A 36 -7.68 -24.54 -29.06
C GLU A 36 -7.46 -23.26 -28.25
N ALA A 37 -7.67 -23.40 -26.95
CA ALA A 37 -7.35 -22.38 -25.97
C ALA A 37 -5.85 -22.11 -26.06
N PRO A 38 -5.44 -20.83 -26.07
CA PRO A 38 -4.02 -20.49 -26.11
C PRO A 38 -3.31 -21.21 -24.97
N ALA A 39 -2.25 -21.95 -25.32
CA ALA A 39 -1.45 -22.74 -24.41
C ALA A 39 -1.28 -22.06 -23.05
N SER A 40 -1.89 -22.67 -22.02
CA SER A 40 -1.60 -22.56 -20.59
C SER A 40 -0.50 -21.53 -20.25
N ARG A 41 -0.89 -20.28 -19.96
CA ARG A 41 -0.11 -19.40 -19.08
C ARG A 41 -0.08 -20.05 -17.70
N ALA A 42 0.84 -20.98 -17.51
CA ALA A 42 0.98 -21.69 -16.26
C ALA A 42 1.21 -20.70 -15.10
N GLY A 43 0.24 -20.62 -14.21
CA GLY A 43 0.45 -20.37 -12.78
C GLY A 43 0.64 -18.93 -12.28
N THR A 44 0.50 -17.88 -13.09
CA THR A 44 0.61 -16.49 -12.56
C THR A 44 -0.74 -15.93 -12.11
N ARG A 45 -0.77 -15.29 -10.94
CA ARG A 45 -1.94 -14.63 -10.33
C ARG A 45 -1.59 -13.22 -9.89
N PRO A 46 -2.56 -12.31 -9.66
CA PRO A 46 -2.27 -11.04 -9.00
C PRO A 46 -1.42 -11.26 -7.75
N ALA A 47 -0.38 -10.45 -7.55
CA ALA A 47 0.54 -10.60 -6.42
C ALA A 47 -0.21 -10.59 -5.08
N SER A 48 -1.24 -9.74 -4.94
CA SER A 48 -2.13 -9.71 -3.78
C SER A 48 -2.78 -11.07 -3.49
N GLU A 49 -3.24 -11.81 -4.50
CA GLU A 49 -3.80 -13.15 -4.32
C GLU A 49 -2.73 -14.18 -3.91
N VAL A 50 -1.53 -14.09 -4.50
CA VAL A 50 -0.41 -14.97 -4.15
C VAL A 50 -0.03 -14.78 -2.69
N PHE A 51 0.14 -13.53 -2.24
CA PHE A 51 0.45 -13.22 -0.85
C PHE A 51 -0.70 -13.55 0.10
N ALA A 52 -1.96 -13.36 -0.29
CA ALA A 52 -3.10 -13.79 0.53
C ALA A 52 -3.11 -15.31 0.76
N ARG A 53 -2.73 -16.10 -0.25
CA ARG A 53 -2.60 -17.56 -0.11
C ARG A 53 -1.44 -17.95 0.80
N ILE A 54 -0.30 -17.27 0.70
CA ILE A 54 0.85 -17.44 1.61
C ILE A 54 0.43 -17.10 3.04
N ALA A 55 -0.24 -15.96 3.23
CA ALA A 55 -0.73 -15.51 4.52
C ALA A 55 -1.66 -16.55 5.17
N SER A 56 -2.65 -17.04 4.41
CA SER A 56 -3.58 -18.06 4.89
C SER A 56 -2.90 -19.40 5.22
N GLY A 57 -1.92 -19.83 4.41
CA GLY A 57 -1.22 -21.10 4.63
C GLY A 57 -0.32 -21.10 5.87
N ALA A 58 0.29 -19.95 6.18
CA ALA A 58 1.15 -19.79 7.36
C ALA A 58 0.41 -19.25 8.61
N GLY A 59 -0.85 -18.82 8.49
CA GLY A 59 -1.59 -18.21 9.59
C GLY A 59 -1.04 -16.84 10.01
N ILE A 60 -0.51 -16.07 9.06
CA ILE A 60 0.09 -14.75 9.30
C ILE A 60 -0.69 -13.66 8.54
N THR A 61 -0.36 -12.39 8.80
CA THR A 61 -0.89 -11.26 8.03
C THR A 61 0.17 -10.72 7.09
N ILE A 62 -0.16 -10.62 5.80
CA ILE A 62 0.67 -9.97 4.77
C ILE A 62 -0.14 -8.81 4.17
N TYR A 63 0.42 -7.61 4.23
CA TYR A 63 -0.09 -6.42 3.58
C TYR A 63 0.67 -6.17 2.29
N THR A 64 -0.07 -6.01 1.20
CA THR A 64 0.47 -5.67 -0.12
C THR A 64 -0.08 -4.31 -0.48
N ASP A 65 0.78 -3.29 -0.57
CA ASP A 65 0.33 -1.94 -0.83
C ASP A 65 -0.10 -1.74 -2.29
N SER A 66 -0.70 -0.59 -2.59
CA SER A 66 -1.21 -0.24 -3.92
C SER A 66 -0.13 -0.17 -5.02
N THR A 67 1.16 -0.20 -4.66
CA THR A 67 2.25 -0.17 -5.65
C THR A 67 2.63 -1.53 -6.20
N VAL A 68 2.06 -2.61 -5.65
CA VAL A 68 2.33 -3.99 -6.07
C VAL A 68 1.13 -4.53 -6.84
N THR A 69 0.98 -4.07 -8.09
CA THR A 69 -0.17 -4.41 -8.96
C THR A 69 0.08 -5.60 -9.89
N GLU A 70 1.32 -6.05 -9.99
CA GLU A 70 1.72 -7.04 -10.99
C GLU A 70 1.30 -8.47 -10.63
N ARG A 71 1.48 -9.37 -11.60
CA ARG A 71 1.23 -10.80 -11.42
C ARG A 71 2.49 -11.51 -10.96
N ALA A 72 2.34 -12.46 -10.03
CA ALA A 72 3.42 -13.32 -9.55
C ALA A 72 3.07 -14.80 -9.74
N ALA A 73 4.10 -15.64 -9.82
CA ALA A 73 3.94 -17.08 -9.79
C ALA A 73 3.53 -17.56 -8.39
N LEU A 74 2.71 -18.59 -8.33
CA LEU A 74 2.40 -19.26 -7.07
C LEU A 74 3.62 -20.06 -6.57
N PRO A 75 3.95 -20.02 -5.26
CA PRO A 75 4.92 -20.93 -4.68
C PRO A 75 4.54 -22.39 -4.93
N THR A 76 5.53 -23.21 -5.25
CA THR A 76 5.35 -24.65 -5.50
C THR A 76 5.35 -25.47 -4.21
N ALA A 77 6.11 -25.02 -3.20
CA ALA A 77 6.17 -25.66 -1.89
C ALA A 77 4.99 -25.29 -1.00
N ALA A 78 4.56 -26.21 -0.13
CA ALA A 78 3.55 -25.94 0.88
C ALA A 78 4.04 -24.82 1.84
N VAL A 79 3.15 -23.88 2.14
CA VAL A 79 3.44 -22.76 3.02
C VAL A 79 3.39 -23.21 4.46
N THR A 80 4.41 -22.87 5.25
CA THR A 80 4.54 -23.19 6.68
C THR A 80 5.10 -21.99 7.44
N PRO A 81 4.91 -21.89 8.75
CA PRO A 81 5.54 -20.82 9.55
C PRO A 81 7.08 -20.78 9.42
N GLY A 82 7.72 -21.93 9.16
CA GLY A 82 9.18 -22.03 9.04
C GLY A 82 9.76 -21.62 7.68
N ASN A 83 8.96 -21.55 6.62
CA ASN A 83 9.42 -21.19 5.26
C ASN A 83 8.71 -19.96 4.67
N VAL A 84 7.85 -19.30 5.44
CA VAL A 84 7.03 -18.19 4.93
C VAL A 84 7.87 -16.99 4.47
N GLU A 85 8.92 -16.64 5.22
CA GLU A 85 9.81 -15.53 4.89
C GLU A 85 10.60 -15.79 3.60
N SER A 86 11.09 -17.02 3.41
CA SER A 86 11.78 -17.41 2.17
C SER A 86 10.84 -17.40 0.97
N GLN A 87 9.59 -17.85 1.15
CA GLN A 87 8.59 -17.80 0.08
C GLN A 87 8.20 -16.37 -0.30
N ILE A 88 8.02 -15.48 0.68
CA ILE A 88 7.79 -14.05 0.41
C ILE A 88 8.96 -13.48 -0.39
N ALA A 89 10.20 -13.76 0.02
CA ALA A 89 11.39 -13.30 -0.66
C ALA A 89 11.50 -13.83 -2.11
N GLU A 90 11.14 -15.09 -2.36
CA GLU A 90 11.11 -15.67 -3.70
C GLU A 90 10.07 -14.99 -4.58
N VAL A 91 8.85 -14.78 -4.08
CA VAL A 91 7.80 -14.07 -4.82
C VAL A 91 8.23 -12.65 -5.14
N VAL A 92 8.82 -11.93 -4.17
CA VAL A 92 9.32 -10.56 -4.36
C VAL A 92 10.38 -10.46 -5.45
N LYS A 93 11.26 -11.46 -5.60
CA LYS A 93 12.25 -11.52 -6.69
C LYS A 93 11.63 -11.59 -8.09
N THR A 94 10.37 -12.06 -8.21
CA THR A 94 9.65 -12.13 -9.49
C THR A 94 8.89 -10.85 -9.84
N LEU A 95 8.78 -9.91 -8.89
CA LEU A 95 8.06 -8.64 -9.05
C LEU A 95 8.97 -7.55 -9.63
N PRO A 96 8.42 -6.41 -10.09
CA PRO A 96 9.22 -5.31 -10.65
C PRO A 96 10.36 -4.87 -9.74
N GLU A 97 11.45 -4.42 -10.35
CA GLU A 97 12.63 -3.95 -9.62
C GLU A 97 12.24 -2.87 -8.59
N GLY A 98 12.84 -2.95 -7.41
CA GLY A 98 12.51 -2.09 -6.28
C GLY A 98 11.42 -2.64 -5.37
N THR A 99 10.69 -3.69 -5.77
CA THR A 99 9.78 -4.38 -4.84
C THR A 99 10.60 -4.98 -3.70
N THR A 100 10.17 -4.74 -2.48
CA THR A 100 10.81 -5.20 -1.25
C THR A 100 9.75 -5.67 -0.26
N TRP A 101 10.19 -6.34 0.79
CA TRP A 101 9.34 -6.71 1.89
C TRP A 101 10.01 -6.43 3.24
N ALA A 102 9.20 -6.23 4.26
CA ALA A 102 9.62 -5.94 5.62
C ALA A 102 8.76 -6.71 6.62
N LYS A 103 9.38 -7.19 7.70
CA LYS A 103 8.67 -7.72 8.87
C LYS A 103 8.49 -6.60 9.88
N LEU A 104 7.25 -6.31 10.24
CA LEU A 104 6.87 -5.25 11.17
C LEU A 104 6.15 -5.85 12.38
N TYR A 105 6.22 -5.15 13.51
CA TYR A 105 5.43 -5.47 14.70
C TYR A 105 4.45 -4.33 14.94
N LEU A 106 3.17 -4.62 14.74
CA LEU A 106 2.09 -3.64 14.88
C LEU A 106 1.16 -4.04 16.04
N PRO A 107 0.55 -3.06 16.72
CA PRO A 107 -0.54 -3.37 17.63
C PRO A 107 -1.71 -3.98 16.86
N ALA A 108 -2.59 -4.66 17.59
CA ALA A 108 -3.89 -5.04 17.04
C ALA A 108 -4.57 -3.81 16.44
N PRO A 109 -5.20 -3.94 15.26
CA PRO A 109 -5.85 -2.79 14.66
C PRO A 109 -6.97 -2.25 15.56
N PRO A 110 -7.24 -0.94 15.52
CA PRO A 110 -8.30 -0.36 16.31
C PRO A 110 -9.66 -0.90 15.86
N GLY A 111 -10.37 -1.55 16.78
CA GLY A 111 -11.64 -2.22 16.50
C GLY A 111 -11.46 -3.54 15.73
N ASN A 112 -12.54 -4.03 15.12
CA ASN A 112 -12.54 -5.29 14.36
C ASN A 112 -12.19 -5.09 12.87
N GLN A 113 -11.58 -3.97 12.49
CA GLN A 113 -11.23 -3.67 11.10
C GLN A 113 -9.74 -3.94 10.87
N PRO A 114 -9.32 -4.62 9.78
CA PRO A 114 -7.91 -4.78 9.47
C PRO A 114 -7.26 -3.43 9.10
N TRP A 115 -5.96 -3.28 9.36
CA TRP A 115 -5.20 -2.14 8.83
C TRP A 115 -5.29 -2.10 7.30
N LYS A 116 -5.29 -0.89 6.72
CA LYS A 116 -5.12 -0.74 5.27
C LYS A 116 -3.66 -0.89 4.91
N ALA A 117 -3.37 -1.62 3.83
CA ALA A 117 -1.99 -1.88 3.41
C ALA A 117 -1.22 -0.59 3.11
N ASP A 118 -1.88 0.41 2.50
CA ASP A 118 -1.24 1.69 2.21
C ASP A 118 -0.88 2.48 3.47
N ASP A 119 -1.73 2.46 4.51
CA ASP A 119 -1.46 3.12 5.79
C ASP A 119 -0.27 2.45 6.51
N VAL A 120 -0.20 1.11 6.47
CA VAL A 120 0.94 0.34 7.03
C VAL A 120 2.23 0.68 6.28
N ALA A 121 2.16 0.82 4.96
CA ALA A 121 3.30 1.22 4.15
C ALA A 121 3.75 2.66 4.48
N GLU A 122 2.84 3.62 4.56
CA GLU A 122 3.16 4.99 4.99
C GLU A 122 3.84 5.04 6.36
N TYR A 123 3.32 4.26 7.31
CA TYR A 123 3.93 4.11 8.62
C TYR A 123 5.37 3.57 8.53
N ALA A 124 5.59 2.48 7.78
CA ALA A 124 6.93 1.92 7.59
C ALA A 124 7.89 2.92 6.91
N PHE A 125 7.41 3.72 5.95
CA PHE A 125 8.22 4.77 5.33
C PHE A 125 8.53 5.92 6.27
N ALA A 126 7.59 6.31 7.13
CA ALA A 126 7.81 7.34 8.14
C ALA A 126 8.89 6.88 9.14
N GLN A 127 8.78 5.64 9.63
CA GLN A 127 9.84 5.03 10.44
C GLN A 127 11.18 5.02 9.72
N ARG A 128 11.17 4.69 8.42
CA ARG A 128 12.41 4.64 7.64
C ARG A 128 13.15 5.96 7.57
N ARG A 129 12.40 7.07 7.47
CA ARG A 129 12.96 8.43 7.43
C ARG A 129 13.55 8.84 8.78
N LEU A 130 12.98 8.37 9.88
CA LEU A 130 13.38 8.75 11.23
C LEU A 130 14.52 7.89 11.78
N PHE A 131 14.48 6.58 11.50
CA PHE A 131 15.33 5.59 12.17
C PHE A 131 16.24 4.79 11.22
N GLY A 132 16.11 4.99 9.90
CA GLY A 132 16.88 4.25 8.89
C GLY A 132 16.12 3.05 8.33
N PRO A 133 16.77 2.09 7.65
CA PRO A 133 16.08 0.96 6.99
C PRO A 133 15.15 0.19 7.95
N VAL A 134 13.91 -0.06 7.51
CA VAL A 134 12.86 -0.71 8.31
C VAL A 134 12.66 -2.17 7.88
N GLY A 135 12.54 -3.06 8.86
CA GLY A 135 12.23 -4.48 8.67
C GLY A 135 13.38 -5.28 8.05
N GLY A 136 14.60 -4.74 8.14
CA GLY A 136 15.81 -5.49 7.81
C GLY A 136 15.98 -6.65 8.79
N ILE A 137 16.24 -7.85 8.26
CA ILE A 137 16.53 -9.02 9.08
C ILE A 137 18.02 -8.95 9.46
N GLU A 138 18.31 -8.30 10.58
CA GLU A 138 19.65 -8.30 11.17
C GLU A 138 19.73 -9.38 12.25
N THR A 139 20.68 -10.30 12.10
CA THR A 139 20.85 -11.42 13.04
C THR A 139 21.07 -10.90 14.47
N GLY A 140 20.29 -11.39 15.42
CA GLY A 140 20.40 -11.03 16.84
C GLY A 140 19.62 -9.78 17.27
N THR A 141 18.95 -9.08 16.35
CA THR A 141 18.07 -7.97 16.71
C THR A 141 16.71 -8.05 16.01
N VAL A 142 15.70 -7.47 16.64
CA VAL A 142 14.34 -7.34 16.12
C VAL A 142 13.99 -5.87 16.12
N GLU A 143 13.54 -5.36 14.98
CA GLU A 143 13.05 -4.00 14.90
C GLU A 143 11.60 -3.92 15.39
N ILE A 144 11.37 -3.14 16.44
CA ILE A 144 10.06 -2.92 17.05
C ILE A 144 9.81 -1.42 17.09
N LEU A 145 8.78 -0.96 16.38
CA LEU A 145 8.37 0.45 16.35
C LEU A 145 9.53 1.42 15.98
N GLY A 146 10.44 1.00 15.10
CA GLY A 146 11.60 1.79 14.66
C GLY A 146 12.83 1.70 15.59
N GLN A 147 12.78 0.89 16.63
CA GLN A 147 13.92 0.63 17.53
C GLN A 147 14.45 -0.79 17.32
N ARG A 148 15.78 -0.93 17.26
CA ARG A 148 16.43 -2.26 17.26
C ARG A 148 16.53 -2.77 18.69
N VAL A 149 15.84 -3.87 18.97
CA VAL A 149 15.82 -4.53 20.28
C VAL A 149 16.58 -5.85 20.17
N PRO A 150 17.48 -6.20 21.11
CA PRO A 150 18.09 -7.53 21.13
C PRO A 150 17.04 -8.63 21.13
N GLN A 151 17.27 -9.70 20.38
CA GLN A 151 16.28 -10.76 20.18
C GLN A 151 15.80 -11.38 21.49
N GLU A 152 16.67 -11.48 22.50
CA GLU A 152 16.36 -12.02 23.83
C GLU A 152 15.36 -11.16 24.58
N LYS A 153 15.37 -9.83 24.35
CA LYS A 153 14.48 -8.85 24.98
C LYS A 153 13.25 -8.55 24.14
N ALA A 154 13.31 -8.80 22.83
CA ALA A 154 12.24 -8.50 21.90
C ALA A 154 10.92 -9.17 22.30
N HIS A 155 10.97 -10.41 22.79
CA HIS A 155 9.78 -11.15 23.23
C HIS A 155 9.02 -10.42 24.35
N GLU A 156 9.74 -9.89 25.35
CA GLU A 156 9.12 -9.14 26.45
C GLU A 156 8.44 -7.86 25.96
N VAL A 157 9.10 -7.12 25.06
CA VAL A 157 8.55 -5.88 24.48
C VAL A 157 7.33 -6.17 23.61
N ILE A 158 7.40 -7.19 22.75
CA ILE A 158 6.29 -7.63 21.88
C ILE A 158 5.08 -8.02 22.73
N ALA A 159 5.30 -8.79 23.80
CA ALA A 159 4.24 -9.22 24.71
C ALA A 159 3.65 -8.05 25.50
N ALA A 160 4.48 -7.19 26.07
CA ALA A 160 4.04 -6.04 26.88
C ALA A 160 3.19 -5.05 26.06
N LEU A 161 3.53 -4.87 24.79
CA LEU A 161 2.82 -3.98 23.86
C LEU A 161 1.74 -4.69 23.04
N ASN A 162 1.51 -6.00 23.27
CA ASN A 162 0.57 -6.85 22.52
C ASN A 162 0.72 -6.69 21.00
N LEU A 163 1.97 -6.72 20.52
CA LEU A 163 2.28 -6.56 19.10
C LEU A 163 2.15 -7.89 18.38
N LYS A 164 1.72 -7.83 17.11
CA LYS A 164 1.64 -8.97 16.20
C LYS A 164 2.61 -8.79 15.04
N PRO A 165 3.31 -9.86 14.61
CA PRO A 165 4.13 -9.80 13.42
C PRO A 165 3.23 -9.67 12.18
N VAL A 166 3.54 -8.70 11.34
CA VAL A 166 2.91 -8.51 10.02
C VAL A 166 4.01 -8.34 8.98
N TYR A 167 3.73 -8.75 7.76
CA TYR A 167 4.66 -8.60 6.65
C TYR A 167 4.11 -7.55 5.69
N LEU A 168 4.94 -6.60 5.29
CA LEU A 168 4.59 -5.59 4.32
C LEU A 168 5.35 -5.87 3.02
N VAL A 169 4.66 -5.89 1.89
CA VAL A 169 5.24 -5.92 0.55
C VAL A 169 4.90 -4.60 -0.15
N THR A 170 5.92 -3.90 -0.64
CA THR A 170 5.80 -2.56 -1.25
C THR A 170 6.84 -2.38 -2.35
N ASN A 171 6.60 -1.48 -3.30
CA ASN A 171 7.60 -0.99 -4.23
C ASN A 171 7.84 0.52 -4.01
N PRO A 172 8.84 0.88 -3.18
CA PRO A 172 9.14 2.28 -2.87
C PRO A 172 9.47 3.12 -4.10
N ARG A 173 10.01 2.51 -5.17
CA ARG A 173 10.36 3.23 -6.41
C ARG A 173 9.11 3.71 -7.16
N LEU A 174 8.04 2.92 -7.12
CA LEU A 174 6.75 3.27 -7.74
C LEU A 174 5.94 4.24 -6.86
N ARG A 175 6.18 4.27 -5.54
CA ARG A 175 5.61 5.30 -4.66
C ARG A 175 6.17 6.69 -4.92
N THR A 176 7.43 6.82 -5.32
CA THR A 176 7.98 8.11 -5.71
C THR A 176 7.20 8.72 -6.88
N THR A 177 6.67 7.92 -7.81
CA THR A 177 5.80 8.44 -8.87
C THR A 177 4.37 8.76 -8.44
N ALA A 178 3.86 8.13 -7.37
CA ALA A 178 2.48 8.37 -6.89
C ALA A 178 2.38 9.43 -5.77
N VAL A 179 3.44 9.60 -4.95
CA VAL A 179 3.45 10.45 -3.75
C VAL A 179 4.76 11.26 -3.62
N GLY A 180 5.73 11.12 -4.53
CA GLY A 180 7.09 11.64 -4.34
C GLY A 180 7.62 12.55 -5.45
N GLY A 181 7.23 13.81 -5.40
CA GLY A 181 8.01 14.87 -6.06
C GLY A 181 7.53 16.28 -5.81
N ASN A 182 6.26 16.45 -5.47
CA ASN A 182 5.72 17.77 -5.19
C ASN A 182 5.18 17.78 -3.75
N PRO A 183 5.82 18.47 -2.78
CA PRO A 183 5.37 18.57 -1.39
C PRO A 183 4.01 19.30 -1.20
N GLY A 184 3.16 19.30 -2.23
CA GLY A 184 1.74 19.58 -2.10
C GLY A 184 0.92 19.07 -3.30
N ALA A 185 1.28 17.91 -3.84
CA ALA A 185 0.31 17.09 -4.55
C ALA A 185 -0.65 16.53 -3.49
N VAL A 186 -1.93 16.88 -3.60
CA VAL A 186 -2.96 16.36 -2.70
C VAL A 186 -3.35 14.99 -3.19
N ASP A 187 -3.29 13.98 -2.32
CA ASP A 187 -3.92 12.70 -2.61
C ASP A 187 -5.40 12.95 -2.94
N SER A 188 -5.82 12.54 -4.13
CA SER A 188 -7.21 12.63 -4.59
C SER A 188 -8.21 12.04 -3.57
N ALA A 189 -7.82 11.00 -2.82
CA ALA A 189 -8.65 10.41 -1.79
C ALA A 189 -8.75 11.29 -0.54
N GLN A 190 -7.69 12.02 -0.18
CA GLN A 190 -7.73 13.03 0.87
C GLN A 190 -8.61 14.21 0.46
N TRP A 191 -8.49 14.68 -0.78
CA TRP A 191 -9.32 15.75 -1.33
C TRP A 191 -10.81 15.41 -1.27
N ALA A 192 -11.19 14.19 -1.67
CA ALA A 192 -12.58 13.74 -1.67
C ALA A 192 -13.21 13.68 -0.28
N ARG A 193 -12.39 13.63 0.79
CA ARG A 193 -12.86 13.61 2.19
C ARG A 193 -12.98 15.01 2.81
N MET A 194 -12.40 16.04 2.20
CA MET A 194 -12.51 17.42 2.69
C MET A 194 -13.91 17.96 2.40
N SER A 195 -14.48 18.73 3.33
CA SER A 195 -15.69 19.50 3.08
C SER A 195 -15.46 20.57 1.99
N PRO A 196 -16.51 21.05 1.29
CA PRO A 196 -16.35 22.08 0.27
C PRO A 196 -15.65 23.36 0.75
N ALA A 197 -15.87 23.75 2.01
CA ALA A 197 -15.21 24.90 2.61
C ALA A 197 -13.71 24.66 2.82
N GLU A 198 -13.33 23.48 3.30
CA GLU A 198 -11.92 23.08 3.47
C GLU A 198 -11.21 22.96 2.12
N GLN A 199 -11.86 22.38 1.11
CA GLN A 199 -11.34 22.31 -0.25
C GLN A 199 -11.03 23.70 -0.81
N GLN A 200 -11.93 24.67 -0.58
CA GLN A 200 -11.71 26.05 -1.03
C GLN A 200 -10.56 26.72 -0.27
N GLN A 201 -10.48 26.57 1.06
CA GLN A 201 -9.38 27.12 1.84
C GLN A 201 -8.04 26.51 1.42
N PHE A 202 -7.98 25.20 1.22
CA PHE A 202 -6.81 24.52 0.71
C PHE A 202 -6.41 25.08 -0.66
N ALA A 203 -7.37 25.21 -1.58
CA ALA A 203 -7.11 25.75 -2.92
C ALA A 203 -6.54 27.17 -2.86
N ARG A 204 -7.06 28.03 -1.98
CA ARG A 204 -6.55 29.40 -1.77
C ARG A 204 -5.13 29.42 -1.24
N GLN A 205 -4.83 28.59 -0.23
CA GLN A 205 -3.48 28.48 0.32
C GLN A 205 -2.48 28.01 -0.74
N ARG A 206 -2.88 27.00 -1.54
CA ARG A 206 -2.02 26.47 -2.61
C ARG A 206 -1.83 27.47 -3.74
N ALA A 207 -2.88 28.20 -4.12
CA ALA A 207 -2.80 29.28 -5.11
C ALA A 207 -1.85 30.39 -4.64
N ALA A 208 -1.93 30.81 -3.38
CA ALA A 208 -1.04 31.82 -2.81
C ALA A 208 0.44 31.36 -2.81
N GLN A 209 0.69 30.08 -2.52
CA GLN A 209 2.04 29.51 -2.62
C GLN A 209 2.56 29.54 -4.06
N LEU A 210 1.73 29.19 -5.04
CA LEU A 210 2.10 29.19 -6.47
C LEU A 210 2.39 30.60 -7.00
N ILE A 211 1.60 31.58 -6.59
CA ILE A 211 1.78 32.99 -6.98
C ILE A 211 3.12 33.53 -6.45
N ASN A 212 3.53 33.10 -5.26
CA ASN A 212 4.78 33.54 -4.63
C ASN A 212 6.00 32.67 -4.99
N ALA A 213 5.79 31.53 -5.65
CA ALA A 213 6.88 30.67 -6.11
C ALA A 213 7.66 31.31 -7.26
N ASP A 214 8.93 30.93 -7.39
CA ASP A 214 9.80 31.31 -8.51
C ASP A 214 9.11 30.99 -9.87
N PRO A 215 9.25 31.84 -10.90
CA PRO A 215 8.60 31.63 -12.20
C PRO A 215 8.93 30.28 -12.87
N ALA A 216 10.16 29.78 -12.74
CA ALA A 216 10.56 28.51 -13.35
C ALA A 216 9.86 27.33 -12.65
N LEU A 217 9.84 27.35 -11.31
CA LEU A 217 9.15 26.34 -10.50
C LEU A 217 7.64 26.38 -10.74
N ARG A 218 7.05 27.58 -10.80
CA ARG A 218 5.63 27.78 -11.07
C ARG A 218 5.24 27.14 -12.40
N LYS A 219 6.02 27.38 -13.47
CA LYS A 219 5.77 26.78 -14.80
C LYS A 219 5.81 25.25 -14.75
N GLN A 220 6.78 24.67 -14.06
CA GLN A 220 6.87 23.21 -13.89
C GLN A 220 5.64 22.65 -13.15
N MET A 221 5.24 23.29 -12.04
CA MET A 221 4.07 22.86 -11.27
C MET A 221 2.77 22.98 -12.08
N LEU A 222 2.63 24.03 -12.90
CA LEU A 222 1.47 24.22 -13.76
C LEU A 222 1.38 23.19 -14.88
N GLN A 223 2.51 22.83 -15.49
CA GLN A 223 2.54 21.75 -16.49
C GLN A 223 2.06 20.43 -15.87
N GLN A 224 2.46 20.14 -14.63
CA GLN A 224 1.94 18.99 -13.89
C GLN A 224 0.43 19.12 -13.64
N MET A 225 -0.05 20.27 -13.16
CA MET A 225 -1.49 20.50 -12.87
C MET A 225 -2.41 20.42 -14.09
N VAL A 226 -1.91 20.75 -15.29
CA VAL A 226 -2.70 20.62 -16.53
C VAL A 226 -2.89 19.15 -16.90
N THR A 227 -1.95 18.28 -16.51
CA THR A 227 -1.96 16.86 -16.88
C THR A 227 -2.77 15.98 -15.93
N GLN A 228 -2.94 16.34 -14.64
CA GLN A 228 -3.74 15.53 -13.70
C GLN A 228 -5.19 16.03 -13.57
N GLN A 229 -6.09 15.12 -13.20
CA GLN A 229 -7.52 15.40 -13.13
C GLN A 229 -7.99 15.69 -11.70
N THR A 230 -8.90 16.67 -11.63
CA THR A 230 -9.92 16.97 -10.60
C THR A 230 -9.63 18.01 -9.50
N PRO A 231 -8.67 17.85 -8.55
CA PRO A 231 -8.45 18.89 -7.53
C PRO A 231 -7.74 20.13 -8.12
N GLU A 232 -6.82 19.91 -9.05
CA GLU A 232 -5.95 20.95 -9.61
C GLU A 232 -6.71 21.97 -10.48
N ARG A 233 -7.82 21.55 -11.11
CA ARG A 233 -8.69 22.46 -11.87
C ARG A 233 -9.36 23.50 -10.98
N MET A 234 -9.73 23.14 -9.75
CA MET A 234 -10.32 24.08 -8.79
C MET A 234 -9.25 25.05 -8.27
N ILE A 235 -8.05 24.56 -7.97
CA ILE A 235 -6.90 25.40 -7.59
C ILE A 235 -6.61 26.41 -8.70
N MET A 236 -6.56 25.97 -9.97
CA MET A 236 -6.30 26.87 -11.09
C MET A 236 -7.44 27.88 -11.31
N ARG A 237 -8.71 27.48 -11.11
CA ARG A 237 -9.84 28.40 -11.17
C ARG A 237 -9.73 29.48 -10.09
N GLU A 238 -9.47 29.10 -8.85
CA GLU A 238 -9.35 30.04 -7.72
C GLU A 238 -8.15 30.98 -7.92
N MET A 239 -7.02 30.45 -8.36
CA MET A 239 -5.84 31.24 -8.70
C MET A 239 -6.13 32.29 -9.79
N MET A 240 -6.85 31.90 -10.85
CA MET A 240 -7.26 32.84 -11.90
C MET A 240 -8.27 33.89 -11.41
N GLN A 241 -9.06 33.59 -10.39
CA GLN A 241 -9.97 34.57 -9.78
C GLN A 241 -9.22 35.59 -8.91
N GLN A 242 -8.11 35.19 -8.29
CA GLN A 242 -7.30 36.08 -7.45
C GLN A 242 -6.32 36.96 -8.25
N MET A 243 -6.00 36.59 -9.49
CA MET A 243 -5.10 37.36 -10.35
C MET A 243 -5.80 38.54 -11.02
N SER A 244 -5.11 39.68 -11.08
CA SER A 244 -5.55 40.85 -11.86
C SER A 244 -5.69 40.50 -13.36
N PRO A 245 -6.48 41.26 -14.16
CA PRO A 245 -6.62 41.01 -15.58
C PRO A 245 -5.29 40.95 -16.35
N GLN A 246 -4.32 41.81 -15.99
CA GLN A 246 -2.98 41.83 -16.60
C GLN A 246 -2.17 40.58 -16.24
N GLN A 247 -2.16 40.16 -14.97
CA GLN A 247 -1.50 38.93 -14.53
C GLN A 247 -2.09 37.70 -15.21
N ARG A 248 -3.41 37.66 -15.42
CA ARG A 248 -4.07 36.59 -16.16
C ARG A 248 -3.65 36.53 -17.62
N GLN A 249 -3.40 37.66 -18.26
CA GLN A 249 -2.89 37.71 -19.64
C GLN A 249 -1.47 37.15 -19.71
N GLN A 250 -0.56 37.65 -18.88
CA GLN A 250 0.80 37.14 -18.76
C GLN A 250 0.82 35.63 -18.47
N PHE A 251 -0.01 35.18 -17.54
CA PHE A 251 -0.14 33.77 -17.19
C PHE A 251 -0.62 32.90 -18.37
N ARG A 252 -1.58 33.38 -19.17
CA ARG A 252 -2.05 32.66 -20.37
C ARG A 252 -1.01 32.63 -21.49
N GLU A 253 -0.19 33.67 -21.59
CA GLU A 253 0.94 33.74 -22.52
C GLU A 253 2.04 32.74 -22.12
N GLU A 254 2.39 32.68 -20.83
CA GLU A 254 3.38 31.73 -20.29
C GLU A 254 3.00 30.26 -20.52
N LEU A 255 1.70 29.93 -20.42
CA LEU A 255 1.17 28.60 -20.70
C LEU A 255 0.99 28.29 -22.19
N GLY A 256 1.22 29.27 -23.07
CA GLY A 256 1.02 29.12 -24.52
C GLY A 256 -0.44 28.99 -24.93
N TRP A 257 -1.40 29.35 -24.07
CA TRP A 257 -2.84 29.22 -24.31
C TRP A 257 -3.41 30.37 -25.16
N GLY A 258 -2.72 31.50 -25.24
CA GLY A 258 -3.17 32.69 -25.99
C GLY A 258 -2.86 32.66 -27.49
N ALA A 259 -1.83 31.95 -27.94
CA ALA A 259 -1.27 32.12 -29.29
C ALA A 259 -1.93 31.27 -30.39
N THR A 260 -2.79 30.30 -30.05
CA THR A 260 -3.25 29.29 -31.02
C THR A 260 -4.47 29.70 -31.85
N ARG A 261 -5.14 30.84 -31.57
CA ARG A 261 -6.40 31.20 -32.26
C ARG A 261 -6.25 32.08 -33.49
N GLU A 262 -5.14 32.78 -33.70
CA GLU A 262 -5.00 33.71 -34.83
C GLU A 262 -4.52 33.08 -36.15
N ARG A 263 -4.10 31.81 -36.16
CA ARG A 263 -3.59 31.14 -37.38
C ARG A 263 -4.63 30.38 -38.21
N ARG A 264 -5.92 30.39 -37.84
CA ARG A 264 -6.98 29.66 -38.59
C ARG A 264 -7.94 30.54 -39.40
N SER A 265 -7.69 31.85 -39.48
CA SER A 265 -8.53 32.78 -40.26
C SER A 265 -7.81 33.37 -41.49
N ARG A 266 -6.90 32.61 -42.10
CA ARG A 266 -6.35 32.91 -43.43
C ARG A 266 -6.46 31.68 -44.31
#